data_AF-A0A522F8P7-F1
#
_entry.id   AF-A0A522F8P7-F1
#
_cell.length_a   1.000
_cell.length_b   1.000
_cell.length_c   1.000
_cell.angle_alpha   90.00
_cell.angle_beta   90.00
_cell.angle_gamma   90.00
#
_symmetry.space_group_name_H-M   'P 1'
#
loop_
_entity.id
_entity.type
_entity.pdbx_description
1 polymer ?
#
loop_
_entity_poly.entity_id
_entity_poly.type
_entity_poly.pdbx_seq_one_letter_code
_entity_poly.pdbx_strand_id
1 'polypeptide(L)'
;MKEIILTIDYELFFGEKVGSVDSCMITPTELLADLLAKYDSRMTVFWDILHYWKLRELSNNYAILTEDAQKIREQILKLAEANHDIQLHLHPHWINTTFNGQDWQFNLDGYRLHDLSQENNPQDINSIAGCVKIGKNLIEETIKSVNPYHKVNTFRAGGYCIQPFDK
;
A
#
# COMPACT_ATOMS: atom_id res chain seq x y z
N MET A 1 -20.19 21.49 15.24
CA MET A 1 -20.06 20.08 14.78
C MET A 1 -18.58 19.83 14.56
N LYS A 2 -18.01 18.69 14.97
CA LYS A 2 -16.59 18.38 14.72
C LYS A 2 -16.49 17.55 13.45
N GLU A 3 -15.55 17.89 12.59
CA GLU A 3 -15.21 17.08 11.41
C GLU A 3 -14.24 15.98 11.84
N ILE A 4 -14.49 14.76 11.38
CA ILE A 4 -13.68 13.57 11.68
C ILE A 4 -13.39 12.88 10.35
N ILE A 5 -12.11 12.60 10.11
CA ILE A 5 -11.66 11.82 8.94
C ILE A 5 -11.11 10.51 9.47
N LEU A 6 -11.72 9.41 9.07
CA LEU A 6 -11.20 8.08 9.37
C LEU A 6 -10.21 7.67 8.30
N THR A 7 -9.00 7.33 8.72
CA THR A 7 -7.95 6.84 7.83
C THR A 7 -7.32 5.58 8.40
N ILE A 8 -6.95 4.63 7.54
CA ILE A 8 -6.22 3.42 7.93
C ILE A 8 -4.96 3.27 7.08
N ASP A 9 -3.95 2.64 7.64
CA ASP A 9 -2.79 2.16 6.88
C ASP A 9 -3.06 0.69 6.54
N TYR A 10 -3.10 0.38 5.25
CA TYR A 10 -3.42 -0.93 4.70
C TYR A 10 -2.11 -1.60 4.30
N GLU A 11 -1.50 -2.24 5.29
CA GLU A 11 -0.12 -2.71 5.28
C GLU A 11 0.07 -4.03 6.04
N LEU A 12 1.19 -4.70 5.79
CA LEU A 12 1.59 -5.90 6.52
C LEU A 12 2.38 -5.49 7.76
N PHE A 13 2.14 -6.15 8.90
CA PHE A 13 3.03 -6.01 10.05
C PHE A 13 4.37 -6.71 9.77
N PHE A 14 5.48 -5.98 9.80
CA PHE A 14 6.83 -6.47 9.45
C PHE A 14 7.80 -6.57 10.66
N GLY A 15 7.27 -6.75 11.87
CA GLY A 15 8.08 -6.97 13.10
C GLY A 15 8.68 -8.38 13.21
N GLU A 16 9.14 -8.77 14.41
CA GLU A 16 9.80 -10.08 14.66
C GLU A 16 9.02 -11.29 14.12
N LYS A 17 7.69 -11.21 14.16
CA LYS A 17 6.79 -12.13 13.48
C LYS A 17 6.00 -11.36 12.44
N VAL A 18 6.28 -11.67 11.17
CA VAL A 18 5.57 -11.05 10.05
C VAL A 18 4.09 -11.46 10.12
N GLY A 19 3.21 -10.48 9.97
CA GLY A 19 1.78 -10.72 9.87
C GLY A 19 1.41 -11.38 8.55
N SER A 20 0.18 -11.90 8.47
CA SER A 20 -0.38 -12.37 7.21
C SER A 20 -1.29 -11.31 6.58
N VAL A 21 -1.43 -11.34 5.25
CA VAL A 21 -2.38 -10.49 4.53
C VAL A 21 -3.79 -10.61 5.11
N ASP A 22 -4.22 -11.83 5.45
CA ASP A 22 -5.56 -12.04 6.03
C ASP A 22 -5.73 -11.37 7.40
N SER A 23 -4.73 -11.43 8.28
CA SER A 23 -4.84 -10.93 9.65
C SER A 23 -4.55 -9.43 9.77
N CYS A 24 -3.65 -8.91 8.95
CA CYS A 24 -3.26 -7.50 8.99
C CYS A 24 -4.16 -6.62 8.11
N MET A 25 -4.67 -7.16 7.00
CA MET A 25 -5.27 -6.35 5.94
C MET A 25 -6.71 -6.78 5.68
N ILE A 26 -6.94 -8.03 5.25
CA ILE A 26 -8.27 -8.46 4.75
C ILE A 26 -9.33 -8.45 5.85
N THR A 27 -9.15 -9.25 6.89
CA THR A 27 -10.13 -9.41 7.96
C THR A 27 -10.46 -8.10 8.69
N PRO A 28 -9.48 -7.32 9.19
CA PRO A 28 -9.80 -6.09 9.92
C PRO A 28 -10.44 -5.03 9.02
N THR A 29 -10.02 -4.92 7.76
CA THR A 29 -10.57 -3.91 6.84
C THR A 29 -12.01 -4.24 6.44
N GLU A 30 -12.33 -5.52 6.25
CA GLU A 30 -13.70 -5.97 5.98
C GLU A 30 -14.63 -5.64 7.15
N LEU A 31 -14.21 -5.98 8.38
CA LEU A 31 -14.97 -5.68 9.59
C LEU A 31 -15.22 -4.17 9.76
N LEU A 32 -14.22 -3.35 9.44
CA LEU A 32 -14.33 -1.90 9.52
C LEU A 32 -15.24 -1.34 8.42
N ALA A 33 -15.11 -1.81 7.18
CA ALA A 33 -15.96 -1.42 6.06
C ALA A 33 -17.44 -1.75 6.34
N ASP A 34 -17.72 -2.96 6.84
CA ASP A 34 -19.06 -3.39 7.24
C ASP A 34 -19.64 -2.53 8.37
N LEU A 35 -18.82 -2.10 9.31
CA LEU A 35 -19.24 -1.19 10.37
C LEU A 35 -19.60 0.19 9.79
N LEU A 36 -18.75 0.74 8.93
CA LEU A 36 -18.94 2.06 8.33
C LEU A 36 -20.16 2.12 7.41
N ALA A 37 -20.42 1.05 6.67
CA ALA A 37 -21.61 0.91 5.82
C ALA A 37 -22.93 1.09 6.59
N LYS A 38 -23.00 0.65 7.85
CA LYS A 38 -24.19 0.82 8.71
C LYS A 38 -24.52 2.28 9.03
N TYR A 39 -23.53 3.17 8.87
CA TYR A 39 -23.63 4.60 9.16
C TYR A 39 -23.43 5.48 7.92
N ASP A 40 -23.51 4.90 6.72
CA ASP A 40 -23.19 5.58 5.44
C ASP A 40 -21.87 6.37 5.49
N SER A 41 -20.91 5.83 6.23
CA SER A 41 -19.60 6.46 6.47
C SER A 41 -18.54 5.82 5.58
N ARG A 42 -17.47 6.56 5.32
CA ARG A 42 -16.33 6.10 4.49
C ARG A 42 -15.02 6.35 5.22
N MET A 43 -13.95 5.80 4.68
CA MET A 43 -12.58 5.98 5.18
C MET A 43 -11.62 6.20 4.02
N THR A 44 -10.49 6.82 4.33
CA THR A 44 -9.33 6.85 3.44
C THR A 44 -8.38 5.70 3.79
N VAL A 45 -8.13 4.83 2.82
CA VAL A 45 -7.25 3.68 2.90
C VAL A 45 -5.92 4.06 2.29
N PHE A 46 -4.91 4.25 3.14
CA PHE A 46 -3.53 4.45 2.73
C PHE A 46 -2.92 3.08 2.44
N TRP A 47 -2.91 2.69 1.16
CA TRP A 47 -2.47 1.37 0.72
C TRP A 47 -0.96 1.35 0.53
N ASP A 48 -0.26 0.49 1.27
CA ASP A 48 1.17 0.22 1.05
C ASP A 48 1.35 -0.48 -0.29
N ILE A 49 1.47 0.34 -1.33
CA ILE A 49 1.43 -0.11 -2.70
C ILE A 49 2.72 -0.83 -3.10
N LEU A 50 3.82 -0.58 -2.39
CA LEU A 50 5.10 -1.23 -2.67
C LEU A 50 5.11 -2.68 -2.20
N HIS A 51 4.37 -3.01 -1.15
CA HIS A 51 4.08 -4.40 -0.80
C HIS A 51 3.37 -5.12 -1.96
N TYR A 52 2.30 -4.53 -2.50
CA TYR A 52 1.57 -5.12 -3.62
C TYR A 52 2.41 -5.19 -4.91
N TRP A 53 3.23 -4.17 -5.17
CA TRP A 53 4.19 -4.18 -6.27
C TRP A 53 5.16 -5.35 -6.15
N LYS A 54 5.74 -5.58 -4.97
CA LYS A 54 6.66 -6.70 -4.71
C LYS A 54 5.96 -8.06 -4.80
N LEU A 55 4.73 -8.19 -4.29
CA LEU A 55 3.91 -9.39 -4.46
C LEU A 55 3.78 -9.76 -5.94
N ARG A 56 3.44 -8.79 -6.79
CA ARG A 56 3.28 -9.00 -8.23
C ARG A 56 4.59 -9.38 -8.92
N GLU A 57 5.71 -8.79 -8.52
CA GLU A 57 7.04 -9.13 -9.03
C GLU A 57 7.38 -10.60 -8.77
N LEU A 58 7.04 -11.11 -7.58
CA LEU A 58 7.42 -12.43 -7.12
C LEU A 58 6.34 -13.52 -7.33
N SER A 59 5.12 -13.15 -7.74
CA SER A 59 3.97 -14.07 -7.88
C SER A 59 4.25 -15.28 -8.78
N ASN A 60 5.01 -15.09 -9.86
CA ASN A 60 5.37 -16.19 -10.78
C ASN A 60 6.22 -17.28 -10.12
N ASN A 61 6.91 -16.97 -9.03
CA ASN A 61 7.81 -17.88 -8.34
C ASN A 61 7.16 -18.53 -7.11
N TYR A 62 6.11 -17.91 -6.54
CA TYR A 62 5.51 -18.32 -5.27
C TYR A 62 3.99 -18.19 -5.32
N ALA A 63 3.28 -19.33 -5.32
CA ALA A 63 1.83 -19.39 -5.40
C ALA A 63 1.13 -18.60 -4.28
N ILE A 64 1.66 -18.67 -3.05
CA ILE A 64 1.12 -17.91 -1.91
C ILE A 64 1.08 -16.39 -2.16
N LEU A 65 2.08 -15.85 -2.85
CA LEU A 65 2.13 -14.42 -3.17
C LEU A 65 1.12 -14.03 -4.25
N THR A 66 0.79 -14.97 -5.14
CA THR A 66 -0.28 -14.78 -6.13
C THR A 66 -1.64 -14.69 -5.43
N GLU A 67 -1.90 -15.60 -4.48
CA GLU A 67 -3.14 -15.61 -3.69
C GLU A 67 -3.27 -14.32 -2.87
N ASP A 68 -2.21 -13.90 -2.19
CA ASP A 68 -2.19 -12.66 -1.40
C ASP A 68 -2.42 -11.42 -2.27
N ALA A 69 -1.78 -11.34 -3.45
CA ALA A 69 -2.03 -10.25 -4.40
C ALA A 69 -3.50 -10.23 -4.88
N GLN A 70 -4.08 -11.40 -5.13
CA GLN A 70 -5.48 -11.51 -5.55
C GLN A 70 -6.43 -11.01 -4.45
N LYS A 71 -6.25 -11.48 -3.21
CA LYS A 71 -7.08 -11.04 -2.06
C LYS A 71 -7.05 -9.53 -1.87
N ILE A 72 -5.85 -8.95 -1.91
CA ILE A 72 -5.65 -7.50 -1.80
C ILE A 72 -6.37 -6.78 -2.94
N ARG A 73 -6.17 -7.22 -4.19
CA ARG A 73 -6.82 -6.61 -5.35
C ARG A 73 -8.35 -6.64 -5.22
N GLU A 74 -8.91 -7.78 -4.87
CA GLU A 74 -10.36 -7.95 -4.71
C GLU A 74 -10.92 -7.03 -3.63
N GLN A 75 -10.27 -6.94 -2.47
CA GLN A 75 -10.72 -6.05 -1.40
C GLN A 75 -10.59 -4.57 -1.78
N ILE A 76 -9.50 -4.15 -2.43
CA ILE A 76 -9.33 -2.76 -2.88
C ILE A 76 -10.40 -2.38 -3.91
N LEU A 77 -10.72 -3.27 -4.84
CA LEU A 77 -11.81 -3.05 -5.81
C LEU A 77 -13.15 -2.88 -5.10
N LYS A 78 -13.47 -3.76 -4.15
CA LYS A 78 -14.70 -3.68 -3.34
C LYS A 78 -14.79 -2.38 -2.54
N LEU A 79 -13.69 -1.95 -1.91
CA LEU A 79 -13.63 -0.69 -1.18
C LEU A 79 -13.85 0.51 -2.09
N ALA A 80 -13.23 0.51 -3.27
CA ALA A 80 -13.41 1.57 -4.25
C ALA A 80 -14.85 1.62 -4.82
N GLU A 81 -15.47 0.48 -5.08
CA GLU A 81 -16.90 0.38 -5.46
C GLU A 81 -17.83 0.97 -4.38
N ALA A 82 -17.48 0.78 -3.12
CA ALA A 82 -18.19 1.32 -1.96
C ALA A 82 -17.84 2.79 -1.65
N ASN A 83 -17.11 3.49 -2.55
CA ASN A 83 -16.69 4.89 -2.42
C ASN A 83 -15.76 5.17 -1.22
N HIS A 84 -15.01 4.18 -0.74
CA HIS A 84 -13.85 4.45 0.11
C HIS A 84 -12.74 5.10 -0.74
N ASP A 85 -11.98 5.98 -0.12
CA ASP A 85 -10.90 6.69 -0.80
C ASP A 85 -9.60 5.90 -0.68
N ILE A 86 -8.94 5.56 -1.79
CA ILE A 86 -7.70 4.77 -1.79
C ILE A 86 -6.51 5.67 -2.14
N GLN A 87 -5.62 5.90 -1.19
CA GLN A 87 -4.50 6.83 -1.32
C GLN A 87 -3.16 6.15 -1.09
N LEU A 88 -2.08 6.87 -1.42
CA LEU A 88 -0.74 6.29 -1.48
C LEU A 88 -0.14 6.12 -0.08
N HIS A 89 0.29 4.91 0.25
CA HIS A 89 1.21 4.67 1.34
C HIS A 89 2.47 4.01 0.77
N LEU A 90 3.65 4.40 1.27
CA LEU A 90 4.93 3.92 0.73
C LEU A 90 5.85 3.55 1.87
N HIS A 91 6.25 2.28 1.86
CA HIS A 91 7.40 1.75 2.57
C HIS A 91 8.48 1.31 1.56
N PRO A 92 9.48 2.17 1.26
CA PRO A 92 10.46 1.87 0.22
C PRO A 92 11.34 0.65 0.51
N HIS A 93 11.41 0.18 1.75
CA HIS A 93 12.07 -1.10 2.08
C HIS A 93 11.57 -2.26 1.21
N TRP A 94 10.29 -2.23 0.78
CA TRP A 94 9.72 -3.28 -0.06
C TRP A 94 10.44 -3.46 -1.39
N ILE A 95 11.11 -2.43 -1.90
CA ILE A 95 11.87 -2.51 -3.16
C ILE A 95 12.99 -3.55 -3.02
N ASN A 96 13.64 -3.57 -1.86
CA ASN A 96 14.77 -4.45 -1.54
C ASN A 96 14.37 -5.74 -0.81
N THR A 97 13.13 -5.80 -0.28
CA THR A 97 12.60 -7.01 0.36
C THR A 97 12.53 -8.17 -0.61
N THR A 98 12.89 -9.36 -0.15
CA THR A 98 12.79 -10.62 -0.91
C THR A 98 11.92 -11.63 -0.18
N PHE A 99 11.57 -12.73 -0.84
CA PHE A 99 10.80 -13.83 -0.26
C PHE A 99 11.55 -15.14 -0.50
N ASN A 100 11.72 -15.96 0.54
CA ASN A 100 12.46 -17.22 0.44
C ASN A 100 11.58 -18.46 0.17
N GLY A 101 10.27 -18.27 0.00
CA GLY A 101 9.29 -19.35 -0.13
C GLY A 101 8.49 -19.63 1.14
N GLN A 102 8.93 -19.11 2.29
CA GLN A 102 8.26 -19.24 3.58
C GLN A 102 8.01 -17.87 4.22
N ASP A 103 9.05 -17.04 4.28
CA ASP A 103 9.04 -15.78 5.01
C ASP A 103 9.61 -14.62 4.18
N TRP A 104 9.08 -13.43 4.45
CA TRP A 104 9.64 -12.17 3.95
C TRP A 104 11.01 -11.92 4.59
N GLN A 105 11.99 -11.62 3.74
CA GLN A 105 13.34 -11.26 4.13
C GLN A 105 13.49 -9.75 3.94
N PHE A 106 13.26 -9.00 5.02
CA PHE A 106 13.31 -7.54 4.98
C PHE A 106 14.75 -7.06 4.90
N ASN A 107 15.01 -6.20 3.93
CA ASN A 107 16.16 -5.31 3.96
C ASN A 107 15.67 -3.91 4.30
N LEU A 108 16.06 -3.41 5.47
CA LEU A 108 15.68 -2.07 5.94
C LEU A 108 16.61 -0.97 5.40
N ASP A 109 17.61 -1.32 4.58
CA ASP A 109 18.32 -0.36 3.75
C ASP A 109 17.31 0.31 2.81
N GLY A 110 17.19 1.63 2.91
CA GLY A 110 16.17 2.37 2.17
C GLY A 110 14.81 2.42 2.87
N TYR A 111 14.73 2.18 4.19
CA TYR A 111 13.47 2.22 4.94
C TYR A 111 12.71 3.54 4.76
N ARG A 112 13.41 4.67 4.65
CA ARG A 112 12.77 6.00 4.55
C ARG A 112 12.73 6.44 3.10
N LEU A 113 11.69 7.17 2.73
CA LEU A 113 11.54 7.68 1.36
C LEU A 113 12.74 8.52 0.89
N HIS A 114 13.39 9.25 1.80
CA HIS A 114 14.57 10.06 1.49
C HIS A 114 15.88 9.27 1.33
N ASP A 115 15.88 7.98 1.65
CA ASP A 115 17.02 7.10 1.38
C ASP A 115 17.06 6.65 -0.09
N LEU A 116 15.95 6.81 -0.82
CA LEU A 116 15.91 6.62 -2.26
C LEU A 116 16.73 7.70 -2.99
N SER A 117 17.06 7.41 -4.25
CA SER A 117 17.74 8.36 -5.13
C SER A 117 16.95 9.67 -5.23
N GLN A 118 17.67 10.78 -5.07
CA GLN A 118 17.15 12.15 -5.22
C GLN A 118 17.12 12.58 -6.69
N GLU A 119 17.60 11.74 -7.60
CA GLU A 119 17.46 11.98 -9.03
C GLU A 119 15.97 12.07 -9.40
N ASN A 120 15.60 13.07 -10.18
CA ASN A 120 14.22 13.24 -10.66
C ASN A 120 13.92 12.31 -11.84
N ASN A 121 13.97 11.00 -11.61
CA ASN A 121 13.73 9.97 -12.62
C ASN A 121 12.37 9.28 -12.41
N PRO A 122 11.28 9.75 -13.02
CA PRO A 122 9.95 9.18 -12.84
C PRO A 122 9.77 7.74 -13.34
N GLN A 123 10.79 7.12 -13.95
CA GLN A 123 10.75 5.74 -14.44
C GLN A 123 11.54 4.76 -13.56
N ASP A 124 12.31 5.27 -12.59
CA ASP A 124 13.10 4.43 -11.69
C ASP A 124 12.44 4.30 -10.32
N ILE A 125 12.01 3.09 -9.97
CA ILE A 125 11.40 2.78 -8.66
C ILE A 125 12.32 3.12 -7.48
N ASN A 126 13.65 3.13 -7.69
CA ASN A 126 14.64 3.47 -6.67
C ASN A 126 14.86 4.97 -6.50
N SER A 127 14.18 5.81 -7.29
CA SER A 127 14.13 7.26 -7.09
C SER A 127 12.84 7.66 -6.40
N ILE A 128 12.85 8.79 -5.68
CA ILE A 128 11.63 9.34 -5.07
C ILE A 128 10.56 9.60 -6.13
N ALA A 129 10.94 10.20 -7.26
CA ALA A 129 10.03 10.57 -8.34
C ALA A 129 9.38 9.32 -8.97
N GLY A 130 10.16 8.28 -9.25
CA GLY A 130 9.63 7.05 -9.82
C GLY A 130 8.85 6.23 -8.81
N CYS A 131 9.28 6.11 -7.56
CA CYS A 131 8.54 5.46 -6.47
C CYS A 131 7.12 6.02 -6.34
N VAL A 132 6.99 7.35 -6.25
CA VAL A 132 5.69 8.03 -6.16
C VAL A 132 4.85 7.82 -7.42
N LYS A 133 5.44 8.01 -8.61
CA LYS A 133 4.70 7.92 -9.87
C LYS A 133 4.23 6.49 -10.18
N ILE A 134 5.11 5.51 -10.03
CA ILE A 134 4.81 4.10 -10.28
C ILE A 134 3.76 3.61 -9.28
N GLY A 135 3.91 3.93 -7.99
CA GLY A 135 2.93 3.59 -6.96
C GLY A 135 1.55 4.20 -7.23
N LYS A 136 1.50 5.50 -7.54
CA LYS A 136 0.27 6.20 -7.94
C LYS A 136 -0.41 5.52 -9.14
N ASN A 137 0.34 5.28 -10.21
CA ASN A 137 -0.20 4.67 -11.41
C ASN A 137 -0.73 3.26 -11.13
N LEU A 138 -0.02 2.48 -10.31
CA LEU A 138 -0.44 1.12 -9.96
C LEU A 138 -1.79 1.10 -9.21
N ILE A 139 -2.03 2.05 -8.30
CA ILE A 139 -3.33 2.19 -7.62
C ILE A 139 -4.41 2.56 -8.65
N GLU A 140 -4.18 3.61 -9.44
CA GLU A 140 -5.18 4.10 -10.41
C GLU A 140 -5.53 3.04 -11.46
N GLU A 141 -4.53 2.32 -11.98
CA GLU A 141 -4.72 1.20 -12.91
C GLU A 141 -5.49 0.04 -12.27
N THR A 142 -5.22 -0.27 -10.99
CA THR A 142 -5.92 -1.35 -10.27
C THR A 142 -7.40 -1.03 -10.13
N ILE A 143 -7.74 0.22 -9.79
CA ILE A 143 -9.11 0.66 -9.47
C ILE A 143 -9.92 1.06 -10.71
N LYS A 144 -9.26 1.34 -11.84
CA LYS A 144 -9.87 1.89 -13.05
C LYS A 144 -11.14 1.16 -13.54
N SER A 145 -11.22 -0.15 -13.34
CA SER A 145 -12.37 -0.96 -13.77
C SER A 145 -13.66 -0.66 -13.00
N VAL A 146 -13.55 -0.16 -11.77
CA VAL A 146 -14.69 0.08 -10.87
C VAL A 146 -14.90 1.55 -10.58
N ASN A 147 -13.82 2.34 -10.58
CA ASN A 147 -13.87 3.78 -10.44
C ASN A 147 -12.85 4.43 -11.40
N PRO A 148 -13.23 4.66 -12.67
CA PRO A 148 -12.32 5.21 -13.70
C PRO A 148 -11.90 6.65 -13.45
N TYR A 149 -12.54 7.34 -12.49
CA TYR A 149 -12.24 8.72 -12.11
C TYR A 149 -11.45 8.82 -10.81
N HIS A 150 -11.08 7.68 -10.20
CA HIS A 150 -10.26 7.65 -8.99
C HIS A 150 -8.92 8.37 -9.24
N LYS A 151 -8.53 9.24 -8.31
CA LYS A 151 -7.28 10.01 -8.40
C LYS A 151 -6.51 9.86 -7.10
N VAL A 152 -5.26 9.42 -7.22
CA VAL A 152 -4.31 9.44 -6.10
C VAL A 152 -3.63 10.79 -6.08
N ASN A 153 -3.90 11.59 -5.05
CA ASN A 153 -3.36 12.94 -4.90
C ASN A 153 -2.77 13.18 -3.51
N THR A 154 -2.91 12.21 -2.61
CA THR A 154 -2.48 12.27 -1.23
C THR A 154 -1.57 11.09 -0.93
N PHE A 155 -0.63 11.30 -0.02
CA PHE A 155 0.38 10.32 0.35
C PHE A 155 0.61 10.32 1.87
N ARG A 156 0.89 9.15 2.43
CA ARG A 156 1.38 8.94 3.79
C ARG A 156 2.69 8.18 3.78
N ALA A 157 3.73 8.76 4.38
CA ALA A 157 5.03 8.10 4.51
C ALA A 157 5.01 6.99 5.54
N GLY A 158 5.66 5.88 5.21
CA GLY A 158 5.94 4.81 6.15
C GLY A 158 6.69 5.29 7.39
N GLY A 159 6.29 4.79 8.55
CA GLY A 159 6.82 5.22 9.85
C GLY A 159 6.72 6.73 10.12
N TYR A 160 5.83 7.44 9.42
CA TYR A 160 5.76 8.91 9.38
C TYR A 160 7.10 9.60 9.12
N CYS A 161 8.01 8.94 8.41
CA CYS A 161 9.35 9.43 8.09
C CYS A 161 9.33 10.39 6.90
N ILE A 162 8.56 11.47 6.99
CA ILE A 162 8.58 12.58 6.03
C ILE A 162 9.48 13.70 6.57
N GLN A 163 10.54 13.99 5.83
CA GLN A 163 11.49 15.07 6.09
C GLN A 163 10.83 16.47 5.96
N PRO A 164 11.50 17.57 6.36
CA PRO A 164 12.92 17.69 6.68
C PRO A 164 13.22 17.52 8.17
N PHE A 165 14.06 16.53 8.47
CA PHE A 165 15.09 16.66 9.48
C PHE A 165 16.38 16.63 8.68
N ASP A 166 17.14 17.71 8.70
CA ASP A 166 18.39 17.87 7.98
C ASP A 166 19.29 16.63 8.19
N LYS A 167 20.04 16.24 7.15
CA LYS A 167 21.09 15.23 7.27
C LYS A 167 22.29 15.79 8.04
#